data_AF-A0AAV9LC67-F1
#
_entry.id   AF-A0AAV9LC67-F1
#
_cell.length_a   1.000
_cell.length_b   1.000
_cell.length_c   1.000
_cell.angle_alpha   90.00
_cell.angle_beta   90.00
_cell.angle_gamma   90.00
#
_symmetry.space_group_name_H-M   'P 1'
#
loop_
_entity.id
_entity.type
_entity.pdbx_description
1 polymer ?
#
loop_
_entity_poly.entity_id
_entity_poly.type
_entity_poly.pdbx_seq_one_letter_code
_entity_poly.pdbx_strand_id
1 'polypeptide(L)'
;MDTWNYFSRYTFDAHSCVEQGKASSVMCAYNLVNGIPNCANFDLLTTTAPRKWGPLHAHDLVYSVLKLDGLCIIATSMLSGLFYKCYVIFSKRGRLPVTWYPKEFNKIPMNDMRMRPVSTNGYPGRTYRFYNGPKVFEFGYGLSYTNYSYSFASVSQNQLHFKNLKVNKVTEKGSVLNIVVSDVGLEVCNNMMITVKVGVKNGGEMAGKHPVLLFLRHSNTVDEVPRKTLIGFKSVNLEAGANTHVTFDVKPCEHFTRANRNGTLVIDEGKYFLLVGDEEYPVTVFV
;
A
#
# COMPACT_ATOMS: atom_id res chain seq x y z
N MET A 1 -11.74 -32.28 10.21
CA MET A 1 -10.83 -32.17 11.36
C MET A 1 -9.58 -31.49 10.85
N ASP A 2 -9.40 -30.23 11.23
CA ASP A 2 -8.11 -29.52 11.34
C ASP A 2 -8.42 -28.17 11.96
N THR A 3 -8.84 -28.23 13.22
CA THR A 3 -8.90 -27.07 14.12
C THR A 3 -7.48 -26.69 14.50
N TRP A 4 -6.72 -26.15 13.54
CA TRP A 4 -5.57 -25.34 13.85
C TRP A 4 -6.09 -24.13 14.63
N ASN A 5 -5.87 -24.21 15.93
CA ASN A 5 -6.61 -23.49 16.95
C ASN A 5 -6.47 -21.97 16.72
N TYR A 6 -7.58 -21.24 16.62
CA TYR A 6 -7.61 -19.78 16.46
C TYR A 6 -6.69 -19.07 17.48
N PHE A 7 -6.53 -19.70 18.65
CA PHE A 7 -5.60 -19.36 19.71
C PHE A 7 -4.14 -19.24 19.27
N SER A 8 -3.59 -20.25 18.59
CA SER A 8 -2.16 -20.28 18.23
C SER A 8 -1.78 -19.16 17.26
N ARG A 9 -2.73 -18.77 16.41
CA ARG A 9 -2.54 -17.72 15.40
C ARG A 9 -2.49 -16.31 16.01
N TYR A 10 -3.34 -16.03 16.99
CA TYR A 10 -3.35 -14.75 17.71
C TYR A 10 -2.15 -14.60 18.64
N THR A 11 -1.79 -15.66 19.36
CA THR A 11 -0.65 -15.64 20.28
C THR A 11 0.67 -15.48 19.56
N PHE A 12 0.83 -16.02 18.35
CA PHE A 12 2.06 -15.89 17.56
C PHE A 12 2.36 -14.44 17.15
N ASP A 13 1.33 -13.68 16.81
CA ASP A 13 1.46 -12.29 16.38
C ASP A 13 1.82 -11.37 17.55
N ALA A 14 1.20 -11.61 18.71
CA ALA A 14 1.54 -10.93 19.95
C ALA A 14 2.96 -11.31 20.44
N HIS A 15 3.34 -12.59 20.34
CA HIS A 15 4.67 -13.07 20.70
C HIS A 15 5.79 -12.37 19.92
N SER A 16 5.66 -12.32 18.60
CA SER A 16 6.65 -11.66 17.73
C SER A 16 6.75 -10.16 18.02
N CYS A 17 5.65 -9.50 18.40
CA CYS A 17 5.66 -8.09 18.80
C CYS A 17 6.42 -7.83 20.10
N VAL A 18 6.33 -8.73 21.09
CA VAL A 18 7.04 -8.59 22.37
C VAL A 18 8.53 -8.94 22.20
N GLU A 19 8.86 -10.09 21.60
CA GLU A 19 10.25 -10.53 21.47
C GLU A 19 11.05 -9.74 20.43
N GLN A 20 10.52 -9.61 19.20
CA GLN A 20 11.23 -8.99 18.08
C GLN A 20 10.98 -7.50 18.04
N GLY A 21 9.75 -7.10 18.36
CA GLY A 21 9.39 -5.70 18.44
C GLY A 21 10.04 -5.01 19.63
N LYS A 22 10.06 -5.63 20.82
CA LYS A 22 10.28 -4.97 22.13
C LYS A 22 9.13 -4.03 22.50
N ALA A 23 7.90 -4.50 22.32
CA ALA A 23 6.69 -3.77 22.70
C ALA A 23 6.63 -3.53 24.22
N SER A 24 6.36 -2.30 24.63
CA SER A 24 6.22 -1.92 26.06
C SER A 24 4.83 -2.21 26.63
N SER A 25 3.83 -2.39 25.76
CA SER A 25 2.44 -2.70 26.12
C SER A 25 1.79 -3.53 25.01
N VAL A 26 0.84 -4.38 25.38
CA VAL A 26 0.05 -5.23 24.48
C VAL A 26 -1.42 -4.89 24.65
N MET A 27 -2.07 -4.42 23.58
CA MET A 27 -3.49 -4.09 23.60
C MET A 27 -4.35 -5.36 23.57
N CYS A 28 -5.38 -5.41 24.40
CA CYS A 28 -6.36 -6.49 24.37
C CYS A 28 -7.25 -6.44 23.11
N ALA A 29 -7.51 -7.59 22.48
CA ALA A 29 -8.47 -7.72 21.40
C ALA A 29 -9.89 -8.06 21.91
N TYR A 30 -10.93 -7.48 21.31
CA TYR A 30 -12.33 -7.66 21.74
C TYR A 30 -12.93 -9.05 21.45
N ASN A 31 -12.18 -9.95 20.80
CA ASN A 31 -12.63 -11.30 20.52
C ASN A 31 -12.53 -12.21 21.76
N LEU A 32 -13.43 -13.18 21.82
CA LEU A 32 -13.34 -14.29 22.74
C LEU A 32 -12.34 -15.32 22.21
N VAL A 33 -11.53 -15.87 23.11
CA VAL A 33 -10.65 -17.01 22.87
C VAL A 33 -11.08 -18.10 23.83
N ASN A 34 -11.47 -19.25 23.30
CA ASN A 34 -11.98 -20.38 24.09
C ASN A 34 -13.14 -19.99 25.05
N GLY A 35 -14.04 -19.11 24.59
CA GLY A 35 -15.18 -18.64 25.40
C GLY A 35 -14.84 -17.57 26.43
N ILE A 36 -13.56 -17.20 26.58
CA ILE A 36 -13.10 -16.19 27.53
C ILE A 36 -12.71 -14.93 26.74
N PRO A 37 -13.24 -13.75 27.08
CA PRO A 37 -12.79 -12.50 26.49
C PRO A 37 -11.28 -12.37 26.68
N ASN A 38 -10.52 -12.04 25.63
CA ASN A 38 -9.06 -11.89 25.75
C ASN A 38 -8.65 -10.90 26.85
N CYS A 39 -9.52 -9.93 27.18
CA CYS A 39 -9.25 -8.90 28.19
C CYS A 39 -9.44 -9.42 29.62
N ALA A 40 -10.01 -10.61 29.76
CA ALA A 40 -10.22 -11.29 31.03
C ALA A 40 -9.40 -12.59 31.13
N ASN A 41 -8.53 -12.88 30.15
CA ASN A 41 -7.71 -14.09 30.17
C ASN A 41 -6.50 -13.91 31.09
N PHE A 42 -6.65 -14.34 32.34
CA PHE A 42 -5.66 -14.19 33.39
C PHE A 42 -4.31 -14.84 33.05
N ASP A 43 -4.31 -16.03 32.43
CA ASP A 43 -3.09 -16.76 32.07
C ASP A 43 -2.29 -16.06 30.98
N LEU A 44 -2.96 -15.41 30.03
CA LEU A 44 -2.31 -14.61 29.01
C LEU A 44 -1.67 -13.36 29.62
N LEU A 45 -2.41 -12.66 30.50
CA LEU A 45 -2.04 -11.36 31.06
C LEU A 45 -0.98 -11.44 32.16
N THR A 46 -0.92 -12.54 32.92
CA THR A 46 -0.03 -12.65 34.10
C THR A 46 1.15 -13.59 33.88
N THR A 47 0.97 -14.59 33.02
CA THR A 47 1.93 -15.70 32.91
C THR A 47 2.56 -15.73 31.53
N THR A 48 1.77 -15.72 30.47
CA THR A 48 2.30 -15.92 29.12
C THR A 48 3.00 -14.68 28.59
N ALA A 49 2.34 -13.52 28.55
CA ALA A 49 2.96 -12.31 28.01
C ALA A 49 4.12 -11.79 28.89
N PRO A 50 3.98 -11.61 30.22
CA PRO A 50 5.07 -11.03 31.02
C PRO A 50 6.24 -11.98 31.30
N ARG A 51 5.98 -13.29 31.41
CA ARG A 51 7.02 -14.27 31.82
C ARG A 51 7.59 -15.08 30.68
N LYS A 52 6.83 -15.37 29.62
CA LYS A 52 7.32 -16.15 28.47
C LYS A 52 7.77 -15.28 27.31
N TRP A 53 7.15 -14.12 27.10
CA TRP A 53 7.43 -13.28 25.92
C TRP A 53 8.34 -12.08 26.24
N GLY A 54 8.33 -11.58 27.48
CA GLY A 54 9.23 -10.54 27.96
C GLY A 54 8.57 -9.60 28.98
N PRO A 55 9.34 -8.82 29.76
CA PRO A 55 8.79 -7.95 30.81
C PRO A 55 7.98 -6.79 30.20
N LEU A 56 6.72 -6.66 30.64
CA LEU A 56 5.81 -5.55 30.32
C LEU A 56 5.62 -4.66 31.56
N HIS A 57 5.61 -3.34 31.40
CA HIS A 57 5.44 -2.42 32.54
C HIS A 57 3.96 -2.33 32.97
N ALA A 58 3.71 -2.50 34.27
CA ALA A 58 2.38 -2.75 34.84
C ALA A 58 1.37 -1.57 34.80
N HIS A 59 1.76 -0.40 34.29
CA HIS A 59 0.94 0.82 34.38
C HIS A 59 0.27 1.27 33.06
N ASP A 60 0.54 0.64 31.91
CA ASP A 60 0.12 1.15 30.59
C ASP A 60 -0.94 0.26 29.90
N LEU A 61 -2.10 0.09 30.54
CA LEU A 61 -3.25 -0.63 29.96
C LEU A 61 -4.41 0.35 29.71
N VAL A 62 -4.38 1.10 28.59
CA VAL A 62 -5.52 1.90 28.09
C VAL A 62 -5.64 1.80 26.54
N TYR A 63 -6.85 2.03 26.02
CA TYR A 63 -7.62 1.20 25.07
C TYR A 63 -7.97 1.89 23.72
N SER A 64 -8.08 1.11 22.63
CA SER A 64 -9.09 1.19 21.52
C SER A 64 -8.59 0.52 20.22
N VAL A 65 -9.36 -0.45 19.69
CA VAL A 65 -9.15 -1.03 18.35
C VAL A 65 -10.27 -0.51 17.44
N LEU A 66 -9.92 0.31 16.44
CA LEU A 66 -10.83 0.61 15.34
C LEU A 66 -10.70 -0.50 14.29
N LYS A 67 -11.73 -1.36 14.22
CA LYS A 67 -11.88 -2.36 13.17
C LYS A 67 -12.61 -1.74 11.99
N LEU A 68 -11.88 -1.42 10.93
CA LEU A 68 -12.44 -1.18 9.60
C LEU A 68 -12.05 -2.38 8.73
N ASP A 69 -13.04 -3.19 8.36
CA ASP A 69 -12.98 -4.37 7.49
C ASP A 69 -11.58 -4.89 7.10
N GLY A 70 -11.02 -5.73 7.98
CA GLY A 70 -9.76 -6.46 7.73
C GLY A 70 -8.47 -5.70 8.04
N LEU A 71 -8.58 -4.43 8.46
CA LEU A 71 -7.47 -3.61 8.94
C LEU A 71 -7.52 -3.54 10.48
N CYS A 72 -6.40 -3.83 11.14
CA CYS A 72 -6.22 -3.62 12.58
C CYS A 72 -5.19 -2.49 12.73
N ILE A 73 -5.66 -1.27 13.02
CA ILE A 73 -4.79 -0.15 13.38
C ILE A 73 -4.80 -0.06 14.90
N ILE A 74 -3.62 -0.21 15.51
CA ILE A 74 -3.41 0.20 16.90
C ILE A 74 -2.99 1.67 16.86
N ALA A 75 -3.85 2.56 17.34
CA ALA A 75 -3.51 3.95 17.58
C ALA A 75 -3.68 4.22 19.08
N THR A 76 -2.60 4.58 19.75
CA THR A 76 -2.66 5.08 21.13
C THR A 76 -2.76 6.61 21.10
N SER A 77 -3.86 7.17 21.61
CA SER A 77 -3.89 8.51 22.22
C SER A 77 -3.91 8.30 23.74
N MET A 78 -3.29 9.07 24.64
CA MET A 78 -3.02 10.50 24.68
C MET A 78 -2.10 10.79 25.90
N LEU A 79 -1.58 12.02 26.01
CA LEU A 79 -1.20 12.72 27.27
C LEU A 79 -0.12 12.08 28.15
N SER A 80 1.16 12.22 27.77
CA SER A 80 2.25 12.73 28.62
C SER A 80 3.63 12.34 28.08
N GLY A 81 4.37 13.33 27.59
CA GLY A 81 5.79 13.58 27.84
C GLY A 81 6.90 12.53 27.68
N LEU A 82 6.65 11.25 27.40
CA LEU A 82 7.71 10.23 27.34
C LEU A 82 7.64 9.43 26.03
N PHE A 83 8.79 9.00 25.55
CA PHE A 83 8.99 8.35 24.26
C PHE A 83 8.21 7.03 24.16
N TYR A 84 7.29 6.88 23.20
CA TYR A 84 6.65 5.58 22.94
C TYR A 84 6.81 5.14 21.48
N LYS A 85 7.34 3.92 21.31
CA LYS A 85 7.40 3.21 20.01
C LYS A 85 6.05 2.56 19.75
N CYS A 86 5.46 2.90 18.60
CA CYS A 86 4.22 2.34 18.11
C CYS A 86 4.50 1.01 17.38
N TYR A 87 3.82 -0.09 17.75
CA TYR A 87 3.85 -1.35 16.99
C TYR A 87 2.55 -1.51 16.23
N VAL A 88 2.65 -1.77 14.93
CA VAL A 88 1.50 -2.14 14.11
C VAL A 88 1.51 -3.63 13.82
N ILE A 89 0.40 -4.26 14.19
CA ILE A 89 0.10 -5.65 13.88
C ILE A 89 -0.22 -5.70 12.39
N PHE A 90 0.65 -6.38 11.63
CA PHE A 90 0.37 -6.71 10.24
C PHE A 90 -0.81 -7.69 10.18
N SER A 91 -1.97 -7.21 9.73
CA SER A 91 -3.07 -8.11 9.37
C SER A 91 -2.57 -9.03 8.26
N LYS A 92 -2.49 -10.34 8.53
CA LYS A 92 -1.96 -11.37 7.61
C LYS A 92 -2.79 -11.63 6.35
N ARG A 93 -3.78 -10.77 6.10
CA ARG A 93 -4.65 -10.74 4.93
C ARG A 93 -4.76 -9.33 4.33
N GLY A 94 -4.14 -8.34 4.98
CA GLY A 94 -4.20 -6.94 4.61
C GLY A 94 -2.84 -6.45 4.10
N ARG A 95 -2.87 -5.46 3.22
CA ARG A 95 -1.70 -4.68 2.84
C ARG A 95 -1.76 -3.31 3.49
N LEU A 96 -0.61 -2.72 3.76
CA LEU A 96 -0.52 -1.41 4.38
C LEU A 96 -1.14 -0.33 3.47
N PRO A 97 -2.14 0.43 3.94
CA PRO A 97 -2.71 1.55 3.21
C PRO A 97 -1.90 2.84 3.37
N VAL A 98 -0.81 2.80 4.15
CA VAL A 98 0.06 3.96 4.43
C VAL A 98 1.53 3.56 4.34
N THR A 99 2.39 4.51 3.99
CA THR A 99 3.85 4.33 4.03
C THR A 99 4.35 4.61 5.43
N TRP A 100 5.24 3.76 5.92
CA TRP A 100 5.92 3.94 7.19
C TRP A 100 7.24 4.65 6.97
N TYR A 101 7.28 5.88 7.45
CA TYR A 101 8.48 6.70 7.39
C TYR A 101 9.44 6.36 8.53
N PRO A 102 10.74 6.56 8.32
CA PRO A 102 11.73 6.41 9.36
C PRO A 102 11.65 7.62 10.32
N LYS A 103 12.26 7.49 11.50
CA LYS A 103 12.16 8.48 12.60
C LYS A 103 12.56 9.89 12.16
N GLU A 104 13.49 9.98 11.22
CA GLU A 104 14.03 11.23 10.69
C GLU A 104 12.96 12.08 9.98
N PHE A 105 11.88 11.45 9.50
CA PHE A 105 10.77 12.13 8.84
C PHE A 105 9.97 13.03 9.79
N ASN A 106 10.05 12.80 11.11
CA ASN A 106 9.39 13.65 12.12
C ASN A 106 9.96 15.08 12.16
N LYS A 107 11.09 15.36 11.49
CA LYS A 107 11.64 16.71 11.32
C LYS A 107 10.76 17.60 10.43
N ILE A 108 9.95 16.98 9.58
CA ILE A 108 9.06 17.71 8.67
C ILE A 108 7.78 18.05 9.44
N PRO A 109 7.43 19.33 9.58
CA PRO A 109 6.28 19.72 10.38
C PRO A 109 4.98 19.27 9.71
N MET A 110 3.99 18.83 10.50
CA MET A 110 2.72 18.32 9.98
C MET A 110 1.88 19.38 9.25
N ASN A 111 2.15 20.67 9.47
CA ASN A 111 1.48 21.78 8.78
C ASN A 111 2.01 22.03 7.35
N ASP A 112 3.14 21.41 6.97
CA ASP A 112 3.63 21.48 5.60
C ASP A 112 2.86 20.50 4.71
N MET A 113 1.86 21.04 4.00
CA MET A 113 0.95 20.27 3.16
C MET A 113 1.51 19.94 1.77
N ARG A 114 2.77 20.28 1.48
CA ARG A 114 3.36 19.99 0.17
C ARG A 114 3.51 18.48 -0.02
N MET A 115 3.01 17.94 -1.12
CA MET A 115 3.11 16.49 -1.37
C MET A 115 4.35 16.12 -2.17
N ARG A 116 4.76 16.99 -3.10
CA ARG A 116 5.87 16.75 -4.03
C ARG A 116 7.21 17.02 -3.36
N PRO A 117 8.28 16.27 -3.68
CA PRO A 117 9.62 16.59 -3.23
C PRO A 117 10.06 17.94 -3.80
N VAL A 118 10.92 18.62 -3.05
CA VAL A 118 11.56 19.86 -3.50
C VAL A 118 13.04 19.72 -3.22
N SER A 119 13.80 19.43 -4.28
CA SER A 119 15.25 19.20 -4.23
C SER A 119 16.03 20.41 -3.67
N THR A 120 15.59 21.65 -3.94
CA THR A 120 16.30 22.87 -3.49
C THR A 120 16.40 23.01 -1.98
N ASN A 121 15.39 22.55 -1.24
CA ASN A 121 15.30 22.72 0.23
C ASN A 121 15.39 21.36 0.95
N GLY A 122 15.77 20.29 0.23
CA GLY A 122 15.88 18.94 0.80
C GLY A 122 14.56 18.33 1.25
N TYR A 123 13.41 18.82 0.76
CA TYR A 123 12.11 18.28 1.11
C TYR A 123 11.86 16.95 0.38
N PRO A 124 11.71 15.81 1.07
CA PRO A 124 11.68 14.49 0.43
C PRO A 124 10.32 14.12 -0.18
N GLY A 125 9.29 14.95 -0.03
CA GLY A 125 7.92 14.64 -0.45
C GLY A 125 7.14 13.84 0.60
N ARG A 126 5.85 13.60 0.32
CA ARG A 126 4.94 12.81 1.16
C ARG A 126 4.26 11.75 0.34
N THR A 127 3.80 10.71 1.03
CA THR A 127 3.10 9.52 0.51
C THR A 127 3.95 8.65 -0.39
N TYR A 128 3.48 7.43 -0.63
CA TYR A 128 4.13 6.51 -1.54
C TYR A 128 4.27 7.04 -2.98
N ARG A 129 3.44 8.03 -3.35
CA ARG A 129 3.42 8.62 -4.71
C ARG A 129 4.62 9.51 -4.96
N PHE A 130 5.11 10.25 -3.96
CA PHE A 130 6.11 11.30 -4.15
C PHE A 130 7.32 11.19 -3.23
N TYR A 131 7.23 10.43 -2.13
CA TYR A 131 8.32 10.31 -1.18
C TYR A 131 9.57 9.66 -1.79
N ASN A 132 10.68 10.38 -1.71
CA ASN A 132 11.99 9.98 -2.24
C ASN A 132 12.95 9.46 -1.15
N GLY A 133 12.55 9.46 0.13
CA GLY A 133 13.41 9.02 1.22
C GLY A 133 13.38 7.51 1.48
N PRO A 134 14.19 7.04 2.44
CA PRO A 134 14.17 5.65 2.89
C PRO A 134 12.85 5.32 3.58
N LYS A 135 12.33 4.11 3.40
CA LYS A 135 11.04 3.66 3.95
C LYS A 135 11.27 2.47 4.86
N VAL A 136 10.58 2.40 5.98
CA VAL A 136 10.61 1.22 6.86
C VAL A 136 9.70 0.14 6.29
N PHE A 137 8.46 0.51 5.98
CA PHE A 137 7.52 -0.33 5.25
C PHE A 137 6.84 0.48 4.14
N GLU A 138 6.77 -0.11 2.96
CA GLU A 138 6.13 0.53 1.82
C GLU A 138 4.61 0.46 1.89
N PHE A 139 3.96 1.41 1.21
CA PHE A 139 2.54 1.25 0.88
C PHE A 139 2.33 -0.03 0.06
N GLY A 140 1.29 -0.78 0.41
CA GLY A 140 0.98 -2.05 -0.24
C GLY A 140 1.79 -3.24 0.28
N TYR A 141 2.69 -3.03 1.26
CA TYR A 141 3.41 -4.11 1.92
C TYR A 141 2.47 -4.95 2.79
N GLY A 142 2.61 -6.26 2.75
CA GLY A 142 1.84 -7.19 3.56
C GLY A 142 2.37 -8.60 3.42
N LEU A 143 2.38 -9.35 4.52
CA LEU A 143 2.80 -10.74 4.55
C LEU A 143 1.60 -11.66 4.35
N SER A 144 1.82 -12.75 3.62
CA SER A 144 0.85 -13.83 3.44
C SER A 144 1.45 -15.14 3.96
N TYR A 145 0.58 -16.07 4.35
CA TYR A 145 1.01 -17.43 4.77
C TYR A 145 1.47 -18.31 3.61
N THR A 146 1.22 -17.85 2.40
CA THR A 146 1.59 -18.55 1.18
C THR A 146 2.31 -17.59 0.25
N ASN A 147 3.09 -18.13 -0.67
CA ASN A 147 3.81 -17.37 -1.67
C ASN A 147 2.93 -17.20 -2.91
N TYR A 148 2.82 -15.97 -3.41
CA TYR A 148 2.07 -15.66 -4.62
C TYR A 148 3.01 -15.19 -5.71
N SER A 149 2.90 -15.79 -6.88
CA SER A 149 3.59 -15.34 -8.10
C SER A 149 2.58 -14.70 -9.04
N TYR A 150 3.05 -13.72 -9.81
CA TYR A 150 2.25 -12.98 -10.78
C TYR A 150 2.82 -13.16 -12.17
N SER A 151 1.97 -12.99 -13.16
CA SER A 151 2.39 -12.83 -14.56
C SER A 151 1.36 -12.01 -15.32
N PHE A 152 1.81 -11.22 -16.29
CA PHE A 152 0.89 -10.55 -17.21
C PHE A 152 0.43 -11.56 -18.26
N ALA A 153 -0.83 -11.99 -18.18
CA ALA A 153 -1.39 -12.98 -19.09
C ALA A 153 -1.74 -12.36 -20.44
N SER A 154 -2.38 -11.17 -20.43
CA SER A 154 -2.68 -10.43 -21.67
C SER A 154 -2.93 -8.95 -21.36
N VAL A 155 -2.55 -8.07 -22.28
CA VAL A 155 -2.85 -6.64 -22.25
C VAL A 155 -3.45 -6.25 -23.60
N SER A 156 -4.63 -5.62 -23.62
CA SER A 156 -5.36 -5.34 -24.87
C SER A 156 -4.63 -4.40 -25.81
N GLN A 157 -3.93 -3.39 -25.28
CA GLN A 157 -3.14 -2.43 -26.03
C GLN A 157 -1.99 -1.90 -25.17
N ASN A 158 -0.82 -1.69 -25.78
CA ASN A 158 0.39 -1.20 -25.12
C ASN A 158 0.90 0.12 -25.71
N GLN A 159 0.25 0.63 -26.75
CA GLN A 159 0.56 1.91 -27.39
C GLN A 159 -0.71 2.75 -27.43
N LEU A 160 -0.66 3.91 -26.78
CA LEU A 160 -1.76 4.87 -26.75
C LEU A 160 -1.38 6.07 -27.62
N HIS A 161 -2.15 6.33 -28.67
CA HIS A 161 -1.90 7.43 -29.60
C HIS A 161 -2.98 8.49 -29.47
N PHE A 162 -2.64 9.62 -28.86
CA PHE A 162 -3.51 10.79 -28.75
C PHE A 162 -3.25 11.75 -29.93
N LYS A 163 -3.74 11.42 -31.13
CA LYS A 163 -3.61 12.31 -32.30
C LYS A 163 -4.71 13.40 -32.28
N ASN A 164 -4.33 14.66 -32.54
CA ASN A 164 -5.18 15.84 -32.84
C ASN A 164 -5.59 16.80 -31.71
N LEU A 165 -4.77 17.03 -30.68
CA LEU A 165 -5.15 17.97 -29.63
C LEU A 165 -4.03 18.98 -29.37
N LYS A 166 -4.41 20.22 -29.06
CA LYS A 166 -3.50 21.37 -28.96
C LYS A 166 -2.38 21.06 -27.96
N VAL A 167 -1.23 20.62 -28.46
CA VAL A 167 -0.06 20.33 -27.63
C VAL A 167 0.43 21.66 -27.09
N ASN A 168 0.24 21.89 -25.80
CA ASN A 168 0.87 23.01 -25.11
C ASN A 168 2.37 22.72 -25.01
N LYS A 169 3.13 23.15 -26.02
CA LYS A 169 4.60 23.15 -25.97
C LYS A 169 5.04 24.16 -24.92
N VAL A 170 5.20 23.73 -23.67
CA VAL A 170 5.88 24.54 -22.66
C VAL A 170 7.37 24.27 -22.77
N THR A 171 8.06 25.19 -23.44
CA THR A 171 9.51 25.18 -23.64
C THR A 171 10.23 25.68 -22.39
N GLU A 172 10.15 24.93 -21.28
CA GLU A 172 11.06 25.13 -20.15
C GLU A 172 11.80 23.84 -19.84
N LYS A 173 13.12 23.97 -19.67
CA LYS A 173 14.13 22.90 -19.53
C LYS A 173 13.58 21.71 -18.72
N GLY A 174 13.39 20.56 -19.37
CA GLY A 174 12.98 19.30 -18.73
C GLY A 174 11.47 19.01 -18.72
N SER A 175 10.65 19.82 -19.38
CA SER A 175 9.19 19.63 -19.42
C SER A 175 8.78 18.51 -20.39
N VAL A 176 8.07 17.51 -19.86
CA VAL A 176 7.49 16.41 -20.65
C VAL A 176 6.35 16.97 -21.49
N LEU A 177 6.34 16.65 -22.80
CA LEU A 177 5.21 16.95 -23.68
C LEU A 177 3.95 16.36 -23.05
N ASN A 178 2.89 17.15 -22.94
CA ASN A 178 1.68 16.73 -22.26
C ASN A 178 0.44 17.26 -22.96
N ILE A 179 -0.65 16.56 -22.73
CA ILE A 179 -1.98 16.87 -23.25
C ILE A 179 -2.94 17.10 -22.09
N VAL A 180 -3.81 18.10 -22.23
CA VAL A 180 -4.86 18.39 -21.26
C VAL A 180 -5.99 17.38 -21.41
N VAL A 181 -6.36 16.73 -20.31
CA VAL A 181 -7.39 15.67 -20.30
C VAL A 181 -8.75 16.18 -20.77
N SER A 182 -9.09 17.44 -20.46
CA SER A 182 -10.32 18.07 -20.91
C SER A 182 -10.42 18.21 -22.43
N ASP A 183 -9.29 18.29 -23.13
CA ASP A 183 -9.26 18.41 -24.59
C ASP A 183 -9.47 17.05 -25.28
N VAL A 184 -9.19 15.92 -24.60
CA VAL A 184 -9.30 14.56 -25.16
C VAL A 184 -10.73 14.15 -25.49
N GLY A 185 -11.70 14.61 -24.71
CA GLY A 185 -13.09 14.20 -24.85
C GLY A 185 -13.38 12.79 -24.29
N LEU A 186 -14.57 12.60 -23.73
CA LEU A 186 -14.95 11.39 -23.01
C LEU A 186 -15.04 10.14 -23.92
N GLU A 187 -15.42 10.31 -25.19
CA GLU A 187 -15.55 9.19 -26.13
C GLU A 187 -14.20 8.57 -26.48
N VAL A 188 -13.19 9.40 -26.76
CA VAL A 188 -11.82 8.95 -27.04
C VAL A 188 -11.25 8.23 -25.81
N CYS A 189 -11.47 8.79 -24.61
CA CYS A 189 -11.04 8.18 -23.35
C CYS A 189 -11.65 6.78 -23.10
N ASN A 190 -12.93 6.58 -23.42
CA ASN A 190 -13.61 5.30 -23.25
C ASN A 190 -13.15 4.26 -24.27
N ASN A 191 -12.92 4.67 -25.52
CA ASN A 191 -12.44 3.78 -26.57
C ASN A 191 -10.97 3.35 -26.37
N MET A 192 -10.18 4.15 -25.64
CA MET A 192 -8.78 3.86 -25.31
C MET A 192 -8.59 3.06 -24.01
N MET A 193 -9.65 2.41 -23.50
CA MET A 193 -9.55 1.59 -22.30
C MET A 193 -8.59 0.40 -22.52
N ILE A 194 -7.70 0.17 -21.55
CA ILE A 194 -6.78 -0.97 -21.56
C ILE A 194 -7.32 -2.04 -20.60
N THR A 195 -7.55 -3.24 -21.11
CA THR A 195 -7.91 -4.40 -20.28
C THR A 195 -6.63 -5.17 -19.99
N VAL A 196 -6.25 -5.24 -18.71
CA VAL A 196 -5.05 -5.91 -18.21
C VAL A 196 -5.47 -7.18 -17.47
N LYS A 197 -5.11 -8.35 -17.98
CA LYS A 197 -5.29 -9.64 -17.29
C LYS A 197 -3.99 -10.06 -16.61
N VAL A 198 -4.06 -10.23 -15.31
CA VAL A 198 -2.95 -10.64 -14.45
C VAL A 198 -3.22 -12.06 -13.95
N GLY A 199 -2.32 -12.99 -14.25
CA GLY A 199 -2.31 -14.33 -13.65
C GLY A 199 -1.77 -14.26 -12.22
N VAL A 200 -2.43 -14.96 -11.30
CA VAL A 200 -2.05 -15.03 -9.89
C VAL A 200 -2.05 -16.48 -9.48
N LYS A 201 -0.87 -17.00 -9.14
CA LYS A 201 -0.68 -18.37 -8.71
C LYS A 201 -0.29 -18.44 -7.24
N ASN A 202 -1.01 -19.27 -6.49
CA ASN A 202 -0.65 -19.64 -5.13
C ASN A 202 0.37 -20.78 -5.17
N GLY A 203 1.62 -20.48 -4.83
CA GLY A 203 2.74 -21.43 -4.85
C GLY A 203 3.02 -22.13 -3.53
N GLY A 204 2.27 -21.83 -2.46
CA GLY A 204 2.46 -22.50 -1.16
C GLY A 204 1.36 -23.51 -0.84
N GLU A 205 1.47 -24.07 0.37
CA GLU A 205 0.71 -25.25 0.82
C GLU A 205 -0.66 -24.91 1.42
N MET A 206 -0.96 -23.63 1.62
CA MET A 206 -2.19 -23.19 2.29
C MET A 206 -3.04 -22.30 1.39
N ALA A 207 -4.36 -22.44 1.55
CA ALA A 207 -5.33 -21.54 0.96
C ALA A 207 -5.25 -20.14 1.61
N GLY A 208 -5.42 -19.10 0.80
CA GLY A 208 -5.27 -17.72 1.27
C GLY A 208 -6.07 -16.71 0.45
N LYS A 209 -6.50 -15.65 1.15
CA LYS A 209 -7.05 -14.44 0.53
C LYS A 209 -5.91 -13.46 0.31
N HIS A 210 -5.79 -12.97 -0.92
CA HIS A 210 -4.69 -12.13 -1.34
C HIS A 210 -5.16 -10.91 -2.15
N PRO A 211 -4.89 -9.68 -1.70
CA PRO A 211 -5.14 -8.49 -2.49
C PRO A 211 -4.04 -8.30 -3.53
N VAL A 212 -4.44 -8.24 -4.80
CA VAL A 212 -3.60 -7.89 -5.94
C VAL A 212 -3.70 -6.38 -6.15
N LEU A 213 -2.54 -5.70 -6.13
CA LEU A 213 -2.44 -4.27 -6.36
C LEU A 213 -1.79 -4.03 -7.72
N LEU A 214 -2.47 -3.28 -8.59
CA LEU A 214 -1.94 -2.84 -9.87
C LEU A 214 -1.50 -1.38 -9.73
N PHE A 215 -0.23 -1.11 -9.98
CA PHE A 215 0.33 0.23 -9.98
C PHE A 215 0.72 0.68 -11.39
N LEU A 216 0.81 2.00 -11.57
CA LEU A 216 1.35 2.65 -12.75
C LEU A 216 2.53 3.52 -12.33
N ARG A 217 3.63 3.42 -13.07
CA ARG A 217 4.84 4.21 -12.90
C ARG A 217 5.24 4.85 -14.22
N HIS A 218 5.57 6.14 -14.21
CA HIS A 218 6.16 6.80 -15.35
C HIS A 218 7.69 6.55 -15.36
N SER A 219 8.30 6.44 -16.54
CA SER A 219 9.76 6.32 -16.71
C SER A 219 10.53 7.55 -16.22
N ASN A 220 10.08 8.75 -16.59
CA ASN A 220 10.55 10.01 -16.01
C ASN A 220 10.36 10.07 -14.49
N THR A 221 11.41 10.54 -13.81
CA THR A 221 11.51 10.66 -12.36
C THR A 221 11.68 12.10 -11.89
N VAL A 222 11.31 13.07 -12.73
CA VAL A 222 11.29 14.49 -12.37
C VAL A 222 10.42 14.68 -11.12
N ASP A 223 10.81 15.58 -10.21
CA ASP A 223 10.15 15.83 -8.91
C ASP A 223 8.63 16.08 -9.01
N GLU A 224 8.13 16.44 -10.20
CA GLU A 224 6.70 16.65 -10.47
C GLU A 224 5.90 15.39 -10.80
N VAL A 225 6.55 14.29 -11.16
CA VAL A 225 5.88 13.08 -11.64
C VAL A 225 5.74 12.08 -10.48
N PRO A 226 4.54 11.52 -10.24
CA PRO A 226 4.37 10.46 -9.25
C PRO A 226 5.27 9.25 -9.58
N ARG A 227 6.00 8.75 -8.58
CA ARG A 227 6.88 7.58 -8.70
C ARG A 227 6.11 6.30 -8.96
N LYS A 228 4.98 6.13 -8.27
CA LYS A 228 4.02 5.05 -8.51
C LYS A 228 2.64 5.51 -8.05
N THR A 229 1.60 5.13 -8.79
CA THR A 229 0.20 5.41 -8.46
C THR A 229 -0.58 4.10 -8.47
N LEU A 230 -1.35 3.81 -7.43
CA LEU A 230 -2.26 2.67 -7.43
C LEU A 230 -3.42 2.98 -8.38
N ILE A 231 -3.61 2.13 -9.39
CA ILE A 231 -4.69 2.29 -10.39
C ILE A 231 -5.87 1.35 -10.13
N GLY A 232 -5.63 0.25 -9.42
CA GLY A 232 -6.70 -0.67 -9.06
C GLY A 232 -6.22 -1.75 -8.09
N PHE A 233 -7.17 -2.31 -7.36
CA PHE A 233 -6.92 -3.48 -6.54
C PHE A 233 -8.11 -4.42 -6.54
N LYS A 234 -7.83 -5.72 -6.49
CA LYS A 234 -8.85 -6.77 -6.38
C LYS A 234 -8.35 -7.85 -5.43
N SER A 235 -9.23 -8.35 -4.58
CA SER A 235 -8.91 -9.47 -3.70
C SER A 235 -9.30 -10.79 -4.34
N VAL A 236 -8.40 -11.76 -4.32
CA VAL A 236 -8.66 -13.13 -4.77
C VAL A 236 -8.55 -14.09 -3.60
N ASN A 237 -9.34 -15.16 -3.63
CA ASN A 237 -9.17 -16.32 -2.76
C ASN A 237 -8.63 -17.46 -3.62
N LEU A 238 -7.52 -18.05 -3.20
CA LEU A 238 -6.85 -19.13 -3.94
C LEU A 238 -6.53 -20.28 -3.00
N GLU A 239 -6.88 -21.49 -3.43
CA GLU A 239 -6.42 -22.74 -2.82
C GLU A 239 -4.92 -22.95 -3.07
N ALA A 240 -4.31 -23.89 -2.34
CA ALA A 240 -2.92 -24.27 -2.52
C ALA A 240 -2.66 -24.77 -3.96
N GLY A 241 -1.61 -24.28 -4.61
CA GLY A 241 -1.25 -24.66 -5.99
C GLY A 241 -2.15 -24.09 -7.10
N ALA A 242 -3.27 -23.45 -6.76
CA ALA A 242 -4.24 -22.94 -7.73
C ALA A 242 -3.75 -21.66 -8.45
N ASN A 243 -4.23 -21.46 -9.67
CA ASN A 243 -4.00 -20.26 -10.48
C ASN A 243 -5.33 -19.61 -10.87
N THR A 244 -5.40 -18.29 -10.83
CA THR A 244 -6.55 -17.52 -11.30
C THR A 244 -6.12 -16.30 -12.10
N HIS A 245 -7.04 -15.73 -12.88
CA HIS A 245 -6.80 -14.50 -13.62
C HIS A 245 -7.63 -13.37 -13.06
N VAL A 246 -7.00 -12.22 -12.85
CA VAL A 246 -7.63 -10.98 -12.40
C VAL A 246 -7.58 -9.98 -13.53
N THR A 247 -8.75 -9.51 -13.94
CA THR A 247 -8.87 -8.47 -14.98
C THR A 247 -8.96 -7.09 -14.35
N PHE A 248 -8.21 -6.13 -14.86
CA PHE A 248 -8.28 -4.71 -14.51
C PHE A 248 -8.61 -3.88 -15.75
N ASP A 249 -9.55 -2.95 -15.58
CA ASP A 249 -9.95 -2.01 -16.62
C ASP A 249 -9.25 -0.68 -16.33
N VAL A 250 -8.27 -0.35 -17.17
CA VAL A 250 -7.41 0.81 -17.00
C VAL A 250 -7.84 1.90 -17.96
N LYS A 251 -8.38 3.00 -17.42
CA LYS A 251 -8.80 4.17 -18.20
C LYS A 251 -7.65 5.19 -18.28
N PRO A 252 -7.13 5.52 -19.48
CA PRO A 252 -6.01 6.47 -19.60
C PRO A 252 -6.31 7.84 -18.99
N CYS A 253 -7.49 8.39 -19.26
CA CYS A 253 -7.92 9.72 -18.78
C CYS A 253 -8.23 9.79 -17.28
N GLU A 254 -8.14 8.68 -16.55
CA GLU A 254 -8.24 8.65 -15.09
C GLU A 254 -6.88 8.29 -14.50
N HIS A 255 -6.32 7.17 -14.94
CA HIS A 255 -5.17 6.54 -14.32
C HIS A 255 -3.80 7.08 -14.77
N PHE A 256 -3.67 7.57 -16.01
CA PHE A 256 -2.41 8.13 -16.54
C PHE A 256 -2.28 9.63 -16.27
N THR A 257 -3.22 10.22 -15.55
CA THR A 257 -3.30 11.66 -15.34
C THR A 257 -2.47 12.13 -14.16
N ARG A 258 -1.95 13.36 -14.28
CA ARG A 258 -1.41 14.14 -13.15
C ARG A 258 -1.91 15.57 -13.21
N ALA A 259 -1.94 16.24 -12.06
CA ALA A 259 -2.13 17.69 -12.03
C ALA A 259 -0.81 18.41 -12.38
N ASN A 260 -0.86 19.38 -13.28
CA ASN A 260 0.24 20.32 -13.51
C ASN A 260 0.27 21.43 -12.42
N ARG A 261 1.18 22.40 -12.54
CA ARG A 261 1.29 23.52 -11.58
C ARG A 261 0.04 24.42 -11.55
N ASN A 262 -0.71 24.47 -12.64
CA ASN A 262 -1.95 25.25 -12.75
C ASN A 262 -3.17 24.48 -12.22
N GLY A 263 -3.00 23.24 -11.73
CA GLY A 263 -4.09 22.39 -11.29
C GLY A 263 -4.86 21.70 -12.41
N THR A 264 -4.46 21.88 -13.67
CA THR A 264 -5.05 21.20 -14.82
C THR A 264 -4.59 19.75 -14.87
N LEU A 265 -5.51 18.83 -15.15
CA LEU A 265 -5.18 17.43 -15.37
C LEU A 265 -4.56 17.25 -16.76
N VAL A 266 -3.37 16.66 -16.78
CA VAL A 266 -2.60 16.39 -17.98
C VAL A 266 -2.15 14.94 -18.03
N ILE A 267 -1.98 14.40 -19.24
CA ILE A 267 -1.31 13.12 -19.51
C ILE A 267 0.03 13.46 -20.15
N ASP A 268 1.10 12.87 -19.62
CA ASP A 268 2.44 13.08 -20.15
C ASP A 268 2.74 12.06 -21.26
N GLU A 269 3.49 12.51 -22.26
CA GLU A 269 4.08 11.62 -23.25
C GLU A 269 5.23 10.81 -22.63
N GLY A 270 5.32 9.53 -23.00
CA GLY A 270 6.48 8.72 -22.67
C GLY A 270 6.15 7.28 -22.34
N LYS A 271 7.16 6.61 -21.77
CA LYS A 271 7.05 5.22 -21.35
C LYS A 271 6.52 5.13 -19.92
N TYR A 272 5.50 4.33 -19.75
CA TYR A 272 4.92 3.94 -18.47
C TYR A 272 5.13 2.44 -18.24
N PHE A 273 5.08 2.04 -16.98
CA PHE A 273 5.20 0.66 -16.54
C PHE A 273 4.01 0.33 -15.63
N LEU A 274 3.24 -0.68 -16.02
CA LEU A 274 2.28 -1.34 -15.15
C LEU A 274 3.04 -2.29 -14.23
N LEU A 275 2.78 -2.22 -12.92
CA LEU A 275 3.51 -2.98 -11.92
C LEU A 275 2.56 -3.86 -11.11
N VAL A 276 2.89 -5.13 -10.96
CA VAL A 276 2.21 -6.05 -10.03
C VAL A 276 3.26 -6.91 -9.33
N GLY A 277 3.44 -6.70 -8.02
CA GLY A 277 4.53 -7.36 -7.31
C GLY A 277 5.88 -6.92 -7.90
N ASP A 278 6.67 -7.89 -8.36
CA ASP A 278 7.97 -7.67 -8.98
C ASP A 278 7.90 -7.68 -10.53
N GLU A 279 6.73 -7.91 -11.11
CA GLU A 279 6.52 -7.92 -12.56
C GLU A 279 6.22 -6.51 -13.08
N GLU A 280 6.85 -6.15 -14.20
CA GLU A 280 6.61 -4.89 -14.90
C GLU A 280 6.19 -5.12 -16.36
N TYR A 281 5.21 -4.35 -16.86
CA TYR A 281 4.80 -4.37 -18.26
C TYR A 281 4.83 -2.95 -18.87
N PRO A 282 5.55 -2.73 -19.99
CA PRO A 282 5.69 -1.41 -20.58
C PRO A 282 4.45 -1.01 -21.40
N VAL A 283 4.02 0.25 -21.24
CA VAL A 283 2.98 0.91 -22.04
C VAL A 283 3.54 2.25 -22.51
N THR A 284 3.44 2.56 -23.80
CA THR A 284 3.93 3.82 -24.35
C THR A 284 2.77 4.74 -24.70
N VAL A 285 2.86 5.99 -24.25
CA VAL A 285 1.91 7.04 -24.58
C VAL A 285 2.58 7.99 -25.58
N PHE A 286 1.91 8.18 -26.72
CA PHE A 286 2.26 9.14 -27.76
C PHE A 286 1.20 10.23 -27.76
N VAL A 287 1.65 11.48 -27.61
CA VAL A 287 0.82 12.68 -27.58
C VAL A 287 1.07 13.52 -28.83
#